data_AF-L8LQV3-F1
#
_entry.id   AF-L8LQV3-F1
#
_cell.length_a   1.000
_cell.length_b   1.000
_cell.length_c   1.000
_cell.angle_alpha   90.00
_cell.angle_beta   90.00
_cell.angle_gamma   90.00
#
_symmetry.space_group_name_H-M   'P 1'
#
loop_
_entity.id
_entity.type
_entity.pdbx_description
1 polymer ?
#
loop_
_entity_poly.entity_id
_entity_poly.type
_entity_poly.pdbx_seq_one_letter_code
_entity_poly.pdbx_strand_id
1 'polypeptide(L)'
;MIELILITLYKIIQGIQPLLVPICFLFTWLFLLSLVLTLYNTLRETNAIAKQMHQIPCTNCQFFTNDYRLKCTIQPRAANTEQAIDCSDYRSQ
;
A
#
# COMPACT_ATOMS: atom_id res chain seq x y z
N MET A 1 -27.34 -13.24 -50.84
CA MET A 1 -27.29 -12.15 -49.82
C MET A 1 -26.54 -12.60 -48.57
N ILE A 2 -26.91 -13.74 -47.96
CA ILE A 2 -26.28 -14.28 -46.75
C ILE A 2 -24.78 -14.61 -46.93
N GLU A 3 -24.40 -15.29 -48.02
CA GLU A 3 -22.99 -15.61 -48.32
C GLU A 3 -22.09 -14.36 -48.43
N LEU A 4 -22.60 -13.29 -49.06
CA LEU A 4 -21.87 -12.04 -49.22
C LEU A 4 -21.67 -11.33 -47.88
N ILE A 5 -22.68 -11.37 -47.01
CA ILE A 5 -22.61 -10.83 -45.65
C ILE A 5 -21.56 -11.59 -44.83
N LEU A 6 -21.55 -12.93 -44.91
CA LEU A 6 -20.60 -13.77 -44.19
C LEU A 6 -19.15 -13.48 -44.61
N ILE A 7 -18.89 -13.39 -45.92
CA ILE A 7 -17.55 -13.10 -46.46
C ILE A 7 -17.07 -11.71 -46.03
N THR A 8 -17.98 -10.73 -46.02
CA THR A 8 -17.66 -9.35 -45.61
C THR A 8 -17.30 -9.29 -44.12
N LEU A 9 -18.09 -9.96 -43.26
CA LEU A 9 -17.81 -10.07 -41.83
C LEU A 9 -16.48 -10.78 -41.55
N TYR A 10 -16.22 -11.90 -42.24
CA TYR A 10 -14.97 -12.66 -42.07
C TYR A 10 -13.73 -11.82 -42.41
N LYS A 11 -13.77 -11.05 -43.51
CA LYS A 11 -12.66 -10.16 -43.88
C LYS A 11 -12.41 -9.06 -42.85
N ILE A 12 -13.49 -8.51 -42.27
CA ILE A 12 -13.38 -7.49 -41.23
C ILE A 12 -12.72 -8.08 -39.97
N ILE A 13 -13.14 -9.28 -39.56
CA ILE A 13 -12.58 -9.97 -38.39
C ILE A 13 -11.09 -10.28 -38.60
N GLN A 14 -10.70 -10.78 -39.78
CA GLN A 14 -9.31 -11.04 -40.14
C GLN A 14 -8.43 -9.77 -40.09
N GLY A 15 -8.97 -8.61 -40.45
CA GLY A 15 -8.25 -7.34 -40.35
C GLY A 15 -8.03 -6.86 -38.91
N ILE A 16 -8.95 -7.17 -37.99
CA ILE A 16 -8.91 -6.74 -36.59
C ILE A 16 -8.08 -7.70 -35.72
N GLN A 17 -8.09 -8.99 -36.04
CA GLN A 17 -7.38 -10.05 -35.33
C GLN A 17 -5.90 -9.75 -35.02
N PRO A 18 -5.06 -9.22 -35.94
CA PRO A 18 -3.66 -8.93 -35.63
C PRO A 18 -3.48 -7.81 -34.60
N LEU A 19 -4.45 -6.91 -34.46
CA LEU A 19 -4.42 -5.83 -33.47
C LEU A 19 -4.95 -6.29 -32.10
N LEU A 20 -5.85 -7.26 -32.09
CA LEU A 20 -6.45 -7.75 -30.85
C LEU A 20 -5.44 -8.44 -29.93
N VAL A 21 -4.49 -9.19 -30.50
CA VAL A 21 -3.44 -9.90 -29.75
C VAL A 21 -2.54 -8.96 -28.94
N PRO A 22 -1.89 -7.92 -29.53
CA PRO A 22 -1.06 -7.00 -28.76
C PRO A 22 -1.87 -6.19 -27.75
N ILE A 23 -3.12 -5.82 -28.07
CA ILE A 23 -3.99 -5.11 -27.14
C ILE A 23 -4.29 -5.97 -25.90
N CYS A 24 -4.68 -7.23 -26.09
CA CYS A 24 -4.91 -8.16 -24.98
C CYS A 24 -3.65 -8.32 -24.12
N PHE A 25 -2.48 -8.46 -24.75
CA PHE A 25 -1.23 -8.58 -24.02
C PHE A 25 -0.93 -7.36 -23.15
N LEU A 26 -1.13 -6.15 -23.67
CA LEU A 26 -0.96 -4.90 -22.92
C LEU A 26 -1.90 -4.83 -21.72
N PHE A 27 -3.18 -5.20 -21.89
CA PHE A 27 -4.14 -5.21 -20.80
C PHE A 27 -3.75 -6.23 -19.72
N THR A 28 -3.34 -7.43 -20.10
CA THR A 28 -2.89 -8.44 -19.13
C THR A 28 -1.67 -7.95 -18.35
N TRP A 29 -0.68 -7.36 -19.04
CA TRP A 29 0.51 -6.81 -18.38
C TRP A 29 0.19 -5.64 -17.46
N LEU A 30 -0.66 -4.72 -17.90
CA LEU A 30 -1.10 -3.59 -17.08
C LEU A 30 -1.79 -4.08 -15.80
N PHE A 31 -2.68 -5.07 -15.92
CA PHE A 31 -3.37 -5.66 -14.78
C PHE A 31 -2.40 -6.36 -13.81
N LEU A 32 -1.48 -7.17 -14.34
CA LEU A 32 -0.44 -7.84 -13.54
C LEU A 32 0.46 -6.83 -12.82
N LEU A 33 0.91 -5.78 -13.52
CA LEU A 33 1.73 -4.73 -12.92
C LEU A 33 0.96 -3.98 -11.83
N SER A 34 -0.31 -3.67 -12.04
CA SER A 34 -1.16 -3.02 -11.02
C SER A 34 -1.27 -3.87 -9.75
N LEU A 35 -1.48 -5.18 -9.89
CA LEU A 35 -1.50 -6.12 -8.76
C LEU A 35 -0.16 -6.11 -8.00
N VAL A 36 0.95 -6.24 -8.72
CA VAL A 36 2.30 -6.24 -8.13
C VAL A 36 2.61 -4.93 -7.43
N LEU A 37 2.29 -3.78 -8.05
CA LEU A 37 2.51 -2.46 -7.44
C LEU A 37 1.67 -2.26 -6.19
N THR A 38 0.42 -2.73 -6.18
CA THR A 38 -0.46 -2.65 -5.00
C THR A 38 0.12 -3.48 -3.85
N LEU A 39 0.56 -4.71 -4.11
CA LEU A 39 1.24 -5.57 -3.14
C LEU A 39 2.55 -4.95 -2.63
N TYR A 40 3.34 -4.35 -3.54
CA TYR A 40 4.59 -3.70 -3.16
C TYR A 40 4.35 -2.47 -2.26
N ASN A 41 3.35 -1.66 -2.59
CA ASN A 41 3.00 -0.48 -1.80
C ASN A 41 2.51 -0.85 -0.41
N THR A 42 1.65 -1.88 -0.27
CA THR A 42 1.19 -2.32 1.06
C THR A 42 2.32 -2.88 1.93
N LEU A 43 3.26 -3.62 1.34
CA LEU A 43 4.46 -4.06 2.05
C LEU A 43 5.35 -2.88 2.48
N ARG A 44 5.52 -1.89 1.60
CA ARG A 44 6.29 -0.68 1.90
C ARG A 44 5.62 0.18 2.97
N GLU A 45 4.31 0.30 2.94
CA GLU A 45 3.51 1.00 3.94
C GLU A 45 3.56 0.29 5.29
N THR A 46 3.55 -1.04 5.30
CA THR A 46 3.76 -1.82 6.54
C THR A 46 5.12 -1.49 7.16
N ASN A 47 6.18 -1.35 6.35
CA ASN A 47 7.48 -0.91 6.84
C ASN A 47 7.51 0.55 7.28
N ALA A 48 6.76 1.45 6.61
CA ALA A 48 6.66 2.84 7.00
C ALA A 48 5.91 3.02 8.33
N ILE A 49 4.81 2.29 8.52
CA ILE A 49 4.03 2.25 9.76
C ILE A 49 4.86 1.60 10.88
N ALA A 50 5.56 0.50 10.60
CA ALA A 50 6.48 -0.11 11.56
C ALA A 50 7.60 0.87 11.95
N LYS A 51 8.15 1.62 10.98
CA LYS A 51 9.16 2.66 11.24
C LYS A 51 8.58 3.82 12.05
N GLN A 52 7.33 4.21 11.82
CA GLN A 52 6.65 5.25 12.58
C GLN A 52 6.41 4.82 14.02
N MET A 53 6.02 3.56 14.26
CA MET A 53 5.95 3.02 15.62
C MET A 53 7.34 2.88 16.27
N HIS A 54 8.38 2.57 15.49
CA HIS A 54 9.77 2.53 15.98
C HIS A 54 10.36 3.92 16.26
N GLN A 55 9.76 4.99 15.71
CA GLN A 55 10.15 6.37 16.02
C GLN A 55 9.58 6.88 17.35
N ILE A 56 8.70 6.13 18.01
CA ILE A 56 8.14 6.52 19.31
C ILE A 56 9.17 6.16 20.40
N PRO A 57 9.81 7.14 21.06
CA PRO A 57 10.87 6.90 22.04
C PRO A 57 10.34 6.45 23.41
N CYS A 58 9.02 6.29 23.57
CA CYS A 58 8.37 5.98 24.86
C CYS A 58 8.92 4.73 25.54
N THR A 59 9.27 3.68 24.78
CA THR A 59 9.80 2.42 25.32
C THR A 59 11.15 2.58 26.02
N ASN A 60 11.92 3.62 25.69
CA ASN A 60 13.23 3.91 26.26
C ASN A 60 13.19 5.11 27.23
N CYS A 61 12.00 5.56 27.65
CA CYS A 61 11.82 6.72 28.52
C CYS A 61 11.72 6.29 29.99
N GLN A 62 12.44 6.96 30.89
CA GLN A 62 12.44 6.70 32.34
C GLN A 62 11.04 6.79 32.98
N PHE A 63 10.15 7.59 32.40
CA PHE A 63 8.79 7.82 32.90
C PHE A 63 7.75 6.81 32.35
N PHE A 64 8.18 5.86 31.54
CA PHE A 64 7.33 4.83 30.96
C PHE A 64 7.11 3.70 31.96
N THR A 65 5.88 3.59 32.46
CA THR A 65 5.48 2.60 33.47
C THR A 65 4.88 1.32 32.88
N ASN A 66 4.71 1.27 31.55
CA ASN A 66 4.13 0.13 30.80
C ASN A 66 2.80 -0.40 31.36
N ASP A 67 2.05 0.43 32.09
CA ASP A 67 0.74 0.08 32.66
C ASP A 67 -0.35 0.60 31.71
N TYR A 68 -1.37 -0.22 31.45
CA TYR A 68 -2.51 0.15 30.61
C TYR A 68 -3.28 1.37 31.14
N ARG A 69 -3.30 1.57 32.45
CA ARG A 69 -3.99 2.71 33.10
C ARG A 69 -3.10 3.94 33.15
N LEU A 70 -1.79 3.75 33.27
CA LEU A 70 -0.82 4.82 33.36
C LEU A 70 0.39 4.49 32.48
N LYS A 71 0.30 4.87 31.21
CA LYS A 71 1.33 4.60 30.19
C LYS A 71 2.59 5.43 30.43
N CYS A 72 2.44 6.67 30.87
CA CYS A 72 3.52 7.59 31.23
C CYS A 72 3.09 8.42 32.45
N THR A 73 4.02 8.69 33.37
CA THR A 73 3.73 9.43 34.61
C THR A 73 3.55 10.93 34.40
N ILE A 74 4.14 11.50 33.34
CA ILE A 74 4.06 12.94 33.02
C ILE A 74 2.87 13.20 32.10
N GLN A 75 2.81 12.47 30.98
CA GLN A 75 1.81 12.71 29.93
C GLN A 75 1.09 11.41 29.53
N PRO A 76 0.14 10.92 30.36
CA PRO A 76 -0.52 9.63 30.17
C PRO A 76 -1.38 9.54 28.90
N ARG A 77 -1.85 10.67 28.37
CA ARG A 77 -2.67 10.73 27.14
C ARG A 77 -1.85 10.72 25.85
N ALA A 78 -0.62 11.23 25.87
CA ALA A 78 0.23 11.33 24.67
C ALA A 78 1.14 10.11 24.47
N ALA A 79 1.35 9.31 25.52
CA ALA A 79 2.22 8.13 25.48
C ALA A 79 1.78 7.09 24.42
N ASN A 80 2.76 6.51 23.71
CA ASN A 80 2.56 5.55 22.61
C ASN A 80 1.70 6.07 21.46
N THR A 81 1.74 7.37 21.20
CA THR A 81 1.11 8.01 20.03
C THR A 81 2.14 8.80 19.24
N GLU A 82 1.79 9.24 18.03
CA GLU A 82 2.66 10.08 17.19
C GLU A 82 3.08 11.39 17.89
N GLN A 83 2.27 11.88 18.85
CA GLN A 83 2.58 13.07 19.65
C GLN A 83 3.80 12.88 20.56
N ALA A 84 4.19 11.63 20.85
CA ALA A 84 5.33 11.34 21.69
C ALA A 84 6.66 11.26 20.92
N ILE A 85 6.64 11.36 19.57
CA ILE A 85 7.85 11.36 18.75
C ILE A 85 8.76 12.56 19.09
N ASP A 86 8.17 13.72 19.40
CA ASP A 86 8.87 14.95 19.81
C ASP A 86 8.55 15.35 21.26
N CYS A 87 8.52 14.35 22.16
CA CYS A 87 8.19 14.60 23.56
C CYS A 87 9.27 15.45 24.24
N SER A 88 8.93 16.68 24.66
CA SER A 88 9.84 17.61 25.37
C SER A 88 10.33 17.08 26.71
N ASP A 89 9.55 16.20 27.33
CA ASP A 89 9.82 15.61 28.65
C ASP A 89 10.56 14.27 28.56
N TYR A 90 10.98 13.87 27.36
CA TYR A 90 11.73 12.63 27.15
C TYR A 90 13.03 12.64 27.95
N ARG A 91 13.20 11.62 28.79
CA ARG A 91 14.49 11.28 29.41
C ARG A 91 14.79 9.82 29.16
N SER A 92 15.94 9.58 28.51
CA SER A 92 16.49 8.23 28.37
C SER A 92 16.81 7.65 29.74
N GLN A 93 16.41 6.41 29.97
CA GLN A 93 16.79 5.64 31.16
C GLN A 93 18.24 5.15 31.09
#